data_AF-A0A1G1AGQ5-F1
#
_entry.id   AF-A0A1G1AGQ5-F1
#
_cell.length_a   1.000
_cell.length_b   1.000
_cell.length_c   1.000
_cell.angle_alpha   90.00
_cell.angle_beta   90.00
_cell.angle_gamma   90.00
#
_symmetry.space_group_name_H-M   'P 1'
#
loop_
_entity.id
_entity.type
_entity.pdbx_description
1 polymer ?
#
loop_
_entity_poly.entity_id
_entity_poly.type
_entity_poly.pdbx_seq_one_letter_code
_entity_poly.pdbx_strand_id
1 'polypeptide(L)'
;MSDWTSRVQIEFSRNPQEFVNFLLSRHFLKGNAREALTDYILAHQDVPGIGEMFWILLLPRRLSVVAVEGCCNLACRMCGGSRGKLSYLEVARLEKMLINTPTVELVTFVAGNSEPLMNPELAGNLRLTREHKANWDIVTNGHLLNDRMIDVMVSDPGASRLNISLDACRPATYQAIRRASLDRVLGNLRNFRDAKRSRGVKYPAMSLLMVGMEDNIEQLPEFVELAAELEAERVLLSHMLRDYMPGDFMRNVNWPQAIKDAQQVASRSGVRLELPADVVIAGQSLDRKGERRDGATGAGPKTNLAESSSKVEIPEDQKFLSCKGCPWLQDVHVQLNGVMNPCCNVGVDIGNIYDGPLFRNVKYLRSRIAHTRGLLYPECMKNLNCEYVAEIKRLKIIPPFIENTEMPAAVA
;
A
#
# COMPACT_ATOMS: atom_id res chain seq x y z
N MET A 1 -9.65 22.92 15.36
CA MET A 1 -10.14 22.25 14.13
C MET A 1 -11.28 23.05 13.48
N SER A 2 -12.28 23.55 14.22
CA SER A 2 -13.38 24.36 13.67
C SER A 2 -12.94 25.63 12.92
N ASP A 3 -11.88 26.32 13.37
CA ASP A 3 -11.38 27.55 12.73
C ASP A 3 -10.81 27.32 11.31
N TRP A 4 -10.19 26.15 11.06
CA TRP A 4 -9.57 25.89 9.75
C TRP A 4 -10.60 25.56 8.68
N THR A 5 -11.58 24.71 9.01
CA THR A 5 -12.64 24.34 8.07
C THR A 5 -13.42 25.58 7.65
N SER A 6 -13.85 26.41 8.59
CA SER A 6 -14.56 27.65 8.28
C SER A 6 -13.72 28.64 7.47
N ARG A 7 -12.40 28.75 7.75
CA ARG A 7 -11.49 29.59 6.94
C ARG A 7 -11.33 29.08 5.51
N VAL A 8 -11.11 27.78 5.32
CA VAL A 8 -11.01 27.18 3.97
C VAL A 8 -12.27 27.47 3.17
N GLN A 9 -13.44 27.30 3.79
CA GLN A 9 -14.72 27.59 3.14
C GLN A 9 -14.81 29.06 2.73
N ILE A 10 -14.58 29.99 3.66
CA ILE A 10 -14.67 31.44 3.41
C ILE A 10 -13.70 31.89 2.32
N GLU A 11 -12.42 31.51 2.42
CA GLU A 11 -11.39 31.96 1.49
C GLU A 11 -11.54 31.31 0.10
N PHE A 12 -11.89 30.01 0.06
CA PHE A 12 -12.14 29.34 -1.22
C PHE A 12 -13.39 29.87 -1.92
N SER A 13 -14.47 30.22 -1.21
CA SER A 13 -15.64 30.87 -1.82
C SER A 13 -15.33 32.23 -2.45
N ARG A 14 -14.33 32.96 -1.92
CA ARG A 14 -13.96 34.30 -2.39
C ARG A 14 -13.10 34.26 -3.65
N ASN A 15 -12.04 33.46 -3.65
CA ASN A 15 -11.13 33.31 -4.80
C ASN A 15 -10.52 31.90 -4.86
N PRO A 16 -11.23 30.91 -5.46
CA PRO A 16 -10.80 29.51 -5.47
C PRO A 16 -9.38 29.29 -6.02
N GLN A 17 -9.05 29.92 -7.15
CA GLN A 17 -7.79 29.72 -7.84
C GLN A 17 -6.60 30.30 -7.06
N GLU A 18 -6.75 31.50 -6.51
CA GLU A 18 -5.73 32.13 -5.69
C GLU A 18 -5.51 31.34 -4.39
N PHE A 19 -6.58 30.85 -3.76
CA PHE A 19 -6.46 30.04 -2.56
C PHE A 19 -5.77 28.70 -2.82
N VAL A 20 -6.08 28.02 -3.93
CA VAL A 20 -5.37 26.80 -4.34
C VAL A 20 -3.90 27.07 -4.62
N ASN A 21 -3.56 28.18 -5.29
CA ASN A 21 -2.16 28.58 -5.51
C ASN A 21 -1.44 28.88 -4.18
N PHE A 22 -2.12 29.50 -3.23
CA PHE A 22 -1.62 29.70 -1.87
C PHE A 22 -1.34 28.35 -1.20
N LEU A 23 -2.28 27.40 -1.23
CA LEU A 23 -2.10 26.07 -0.66
C LEU A 23 -0.94 25.31 -1.32
N LEU A 24 -0.80 25.40 -2.65
CA LEU A 24 0.32 24.83 -3.39
C LEU A 24 1.66 25.40 -2.93
N SER A 25 1.78 26.73 -2.88
CA SER A 25 3.02 27.42 -2.47
C SER A 25 3.47 27.10 -1.04
N ARG A 26 2.54 26.64 -0.19
CA ARG A 26 2.78 26.27 1.21
C ARG A 26 2.82 24.76 1.43
N HIS A 27 2.67 23.94 0.40
CA HIS A 27 2.49 22.48 0.49
C HIS A 27 1.36 22.07 1.44
N PHE A 28 0.25 22.81 1.40
CA PHE A 28 -0.95 22.61 2.23
C PHE A 28 -2.10 21.91 1.50
N LEU A 29 -1.91 21.43 0.27
CA LEU A 29 -2.86 20.50 -0.37
C LEU A 29 -2.73 19.06 0.14
N LYS A 30 -2.60 18.91 1.46
CA LYS A 30 -2.34 17.63 2.15
C LYS A 30 -3.09 17.60 3.49
N GLY A 31 -3.25 16.40 4.04
CA GLY A 31 -3.91 16.11 5.31
C GLY A 31 -5.29 16.74 5.41
N ASN A 32 -5.60 17.26 6.59
CA ASN A 32 -6.89 17.87 6.92
C ASN A 32 -7.26 19.04 6.01
N ALA A 33 -6.28 19.75 5.44
CA ALA A 33 -6.55 20.86 4.53
C ALA A 33 -7.08 20.36 3.18
N ARG A 34 -6.53 19.24 2.66
CA ARG A 34 -7.06 18.57 1.47
C ARG A 34 -8.44 17.98 1.72
N GLU A 35 -8.67 17.42 2.91
CA GLU A 35 -9.98 16.86 3.29
C GLU A 35 -11.05 17.94 3.38
N ALA A 36 -10.79 19.03 4.11
CA ALA A 36 -11.72 20.16 4.20
C ALA A 36 -12.06 20.76 2.83
N LEU A 37 -11.06 20.87 1.94
CA LEU A 37 -11.26 21.33 0.58
C LEU A 37 -12.09 20.33 -0.26
N THR A 38 -11.84 19.04 -0.08
CA THR A 38 -12.60 17.97 -0.74
C THR A 38 -14.07 18.00 -0.34
N ASP A 39 -14.35 18.08 0.96
CA ASP A 39 -15.72 18.14 1.48
C ASP A 39 -16.45 19.38 0.96
N TYR A 40 -15.76 20.52 0.91
CA TYR A 40 -16.34 21.75 0.38
C TYR A 40 -16.70 21.63 -1.11
N ILE A 41 -15.76 21.15 -1.94
CA ILE A 41 -15.97 20.96 -3.38
C ILE A 41 -17.15 20.01 -3.64
N LEU A 42 -17.25 18.91 -2.89
CA LEU A 42 -18.33 17.95 -3.05
C LEU A 42 -19.70 18.49 -2.64
N ALA A 43 -19.75 19.40 -1.65
CA ALA A 43 -20.99 19.99 -1.15
C ALA A 43 -21.50 21.19 -1.98
N HIS A 44 -20.66 21.82 -2.80
CA HIS A 44 -20.96 23.07 -3.50
C HIS A 44 -20.79 22.95 -5.02
N GLN A 45 -21.15 21.81 -5.61
CA GLN A 45 -20.98 21.56 -7.05
C GLN A 45 -21.79 22.52 -7.94
N ASP A 46 -22.75 23.23 -7.37
CA ASP A 46 -23.58 24.27 -7.97
C ASP A 46 -22.87 25.63 -8.11
N VAL A 47 -21.74 25.85 -7.41
CA VAL A 47 -21.00 27.11 -7.46
C VAL A 47 -20.16 27.20 -8.75
N PRO A 48 -20.31 28.27 -9.56
CA PRO A 48 -19.53 28.44 -10.79
C PRO A 48 -18.02 28.41 -10.53
N GLY A 49 -17.28 27.67 -11.38
CA GLY A 49 -15.82 27.55 -11.29
C GLY A 49 -15.30 26.46 -10.35
N ILE A 50 -16.12 25.89 -9.45
CA ILE A 50 -15.70 24.75 -8.60
C ILE A 50 -15.33 23.53 -9.45
N GLY A 51 -15.98 23.35 -10.60
CA GLY A 51 -15.69 22.28 -11.55
C GLY A 51 -14.22 22.21 -11.96
N GLU A 52 -13.55 23.36 -12.09
CA GLU A 52 -12.14 23.46 -12.49
C GLU A 52 -11.18 22.90 -11.43
N MET A 53 -11.66 22.66 -10.20
CA MET A 53 -10.87 22.18 -9.06
C MET A 53 -11.11 20.70 -8.73
N PHE A 54 -11.97 20.00 -9.48
CA PHE A 54 -12.25 18.58 -9.25
C PHE A 54 -11.00 17.70 -9.35
N TRP A 55 -9.95 18.15 -10.05
CA TRP A 55 -8.69 17.42 -10.11
C TRP A 55 -8.07 17.16 -8.74
N ILE A 56 -8.32 18.02 -7.73
CA ILE A 56 -7.82 17.84 -6.35
C ILE A 56 -8.33 16.53 -5.76
N LEU A 57 -9.53 16.10 -6.15
CA LEU A 57 -10.14 14.83 -5.73
C LEU A 57 -9.51 13.62 -6.42
N LEU A 58 -8.95 13.84 -7.61
CA LEU A 58 -8.46 12.78 -8.48
C LEU A 58 -6.97 12.50 -8.30
N LEU A 59 -6.18 13.48 -7.84
CA LEU A 59 -4.74 13.30 -7.65
C LEU A 59 -4.38 12.27 -6.55
N PRO A 60 -3.21 11.65 -6.62
CA PRO A 60 -2.82 10.64 -5.64
C PRO A 60 -2.47 11.26 -4.29
N ARG A 61 -2.62 10.49 -3.22
CA ARG A 61 -2.02 10.78 -1.90
C ARG A 61 -0.69 10.06 -1.73
N ARG A 62 -0.42 9.03 -2.54
CA ARG A 62 0.75 8.18 -2.43
C ARG A 62 1.39 7.94 -3.78
N LEU A 63 2.70 7.78 -3.81
CA LEU A 63 3.42 7.25 -4.96
C LEU A 63 4.18 6.00 -4.56
N SER A 64 4.02 4.93 -5.32
CA SER A 64 4.87 3.74 -5.24
C SER A 64 5.94 3.83 -6.34
N VAL A 65 7.11 4.35 -6.01
CA VAL A 65 8.16 4.68 -6.99
C VAL A 65 9.22 3.59 -7.05
N VAL A 66 9.53 3.12 -8.26
CA VAL A 66 10.66 2.22 -8.48
C VAL A 66 11.96 2.97 -8.21
N ALA A 67 12.73 2.51 -7.24
CA ALA A 67 14.00 3.11 -6.82
C ALA A 67 15.20 2.55 -7.58
N VAL A 68 15.11 1.30 -8.03
CA VAL A 68 16.17 0.56 -8.74
C VAL A 68 15.54 -0.38 -9.76
N GLU A 69 16.19 -0.52 -10.92
CA GLU A 69 15.90 -1.52 -11.94
C GLU A 69 17.19 -2.22 -12.38
N GLY A 70 17.06 -3.43 -12.92
CA GLY A 70 18.15 -4.14 -13.60
C GLY A 70 19.15 -4.84 -12.68
N CYS A 71 19.12 -4.61 -11.36
CA CYS A 71 20.05 -5.25 -10.43
C CYS A 71 19.44 -5.56 -9.05
N CYS A 72 19.78 -6.73 -8.50
CA CYS A 72 19.47 -7.12 -7.13
C CYS A 72 20.68 -7.85 -6.54
N ASN A 73 20.91 -7.72 -5.24
CA ASN A 73 21.95 -8.45 -4.53
C ASN A 73 21.54 -9.89 -4.17
N LEU A 74 20.28 -10.29 -4.42
CA LEU A 74 19.75 -11.63 -4.14
C LEU A 74 19.25 -12.33 -5.42
N ALA A 75 19.14 -13.66 -5.35
CA ALA A 75 18.67 -14.51 -6.45
C ALA A 75 17.46 -15.37 -6.04
N CYS A 76 16.43 -14.72 -5.50
CA CYS A 76 15.28 -15.39 -4.90
C CYS A 76 14.55 -16.27 -5.94
N ARG A 77 14.19 -17.51 -5.57
CA ARG A 77 13.62 -18.49 -6.52
C ARG A 77 12.25 -18.11 -7.10
N MET A 78 11.48 -17.33 -6.36
CA MET A 78 10.15 -16.85 -6.75
C MET A 78 10.16 -15.49 -7.44
N CYS A 79 11.34 -14.89 -7.62
CA CYS A 79 11.48 -13.61 -8.29
C CYS A 79 11.75 -13.86 -9.78
N GLY A 80 11.22 -13.00 -10.65
CA GLY A 80 11.59 -13.00 -12.08
C GLY A 80 13.07 -12.65 -12.32
N GLY A 81 13.78 -12.25 -11.26
CA GLY A 81 15.16 -11.81 -11.29
C GLY A 81 15.31 -10.44 -11.96
N SER A 82 16.43 -9.79 -11.66
CA SER A 82 16.90 -8.65 -12.44
C SER A 82 18.20 -9.06 -13.14
N ARG A 83 18.25 -8.84 -14.46
CA ARG A 83 19.43 -9.08 -15.29
C ARG A 83 19.66 -7.81 -16.09
N GLY A 84 20.75 -7.09 -15.84
CA GLY A 84 21.04 -5.88 -16.58
C GLY A 84 22.00 -4.95 -15.86
N LYS A 85 22.14 -3.76 -16.44
CA LYS A 85 22.86 -2.65 -15.82
C LYS A 85 22.00 -2.06 -14.70
N LEU A 86 22.64 -1.69 -13.60
CA LEU A 86 22.00 -0.93 -12.53
C LEU A 86 21.50 0.41 -13.08
N SER A 87 20.19 0.61 -12.99
CA SER A 87 19.51 1.89 -13.17
C SER A 87 18.84 2.25 -11.85
N TYR A 88 18.84 3.53 -11.48
CA TYR A 88 18.32 3.96 -10.18
C TYR A 88 17.60 5.31 -10.29
N LEU A 89 16.78 5.60 -9.28
CA LEU A 89 16.05 6.86 -9.16
C LEU A 89 16.99 7.97 -8.71
N GLU A 90 17.28 8.89 -9.61
CA GLU A 90 18.01 10.14 -9.34
C GLU A 90 17.13 11.11 -8.53
N VAL A 91 17.75 11.92 -7.66
CA VAL A 91 17.04 12.95 -6.86
C VAL A 91 16.27 13.92 -7.76
N ALA A 92 16.87 14.38 -8.86
CA ALA A 92 16.23 15.31 -9.78
C ALA A 92 14.96 14.73 -10.44
N ARG A 93 14.93 13.42 -10.66
CA ARG A 93 13.75 12.74 -11.20
C ARG A 93 12.64 12.67 -10.16
N LEU A 94 12.95 12.30 -8.92
CA LEU A 94 11.98 12.31 -7.84
C LEU A 94 11.42 13.72 -7.60
N GLU A 95 12.25 14.76 -7.68
CA GLU A 95 11.81 16.15 -7.54
C GLU A 95 10.76 16.51 -8.59
N LYS A 96 11.03 16.16 -9.85
CA LYS A 96 10.05 16.35 -10.93
C LYS A 96 8.74 15.60 -10.68
N MET A 97 8.80 14.37 -10.14
CA MET A 97 7.59 13.61 -9.77
C MET A 97 6.76 14.35 -8.71
N LEU A 98 7.42 14.86 -7.66
CA LEU A 98 6.78 15.53 -6.53
C LEU A 98 6.22 16.91 -6.90
N ILE A 99 6.89 17.65 -7.78
CA ILE A 99 6.37 18.90 -8.36
C ILE A 99 5.08 18.62 -9.14
N ASN A 100 5.05 17.55 -9.92
CA ASN A 100 3.89 17.19 -10.73
C ASN A 100 2.75 16.53 -9.93
N THR A 101 2.99 16.19 -8.66
CA THR A 101 2.02 15.55 -7.75
C THR A 101 2.00 16.23 -6.37
N PRO A 102 1.57 17.50 -6.28
CA PRO A 102 1.72 18.32 -5.07
C PRO A 102 0.89 17.83 -3.87
N THR A 103 -0.03 16.89 -4.08
CA THR A 103 -0.91 16.31 -3.07
C THR A 103 -0.37 15.02 -2.44
N VAL A 104 0.81 14.56 -2.86
CA VAL A 104 1.42 13.31 -2.36
C VAL A 104 1.94 13.49 -0.95
N GLU A 105 1.52 12.61 -0.06
CA GLU A 105 1.82 12.60 1.38
C GLU A 105 2.75 11.45 1.76
N LEU A 106 2.85 10.42 0.93
CA LEU A 106 3.71 9.26 1.15
C LEU A 106 4.35 8.81 -0.15
N VAL A 107 5.67 8.61 -0.13
CA VAL A 107 6.40 7.96 -1.21
C VAL A 107 6.91 6.60 -0.73
N THR A 108 6.44 5.53 -1.35
CA THR A 108 6.92 4.18 -1.10
C THR A 108 7.97 3.80 -2.13
N PHE A 109 9.22 3.69 -1.71
CA PHE A 109 10.32 3.22 -2.54
C PHE A 109 10.26 1.70 -2.67
N VAL A 110 9.98 1.23 -3.89
CA VAL A 110 9.91 -0.18 -4.25
C VAL A 110 10.97 -0.49 -5.32
N ALA A 111 11.22 -1.75 -5.63
CA ALA A 111 12.13 -2.08 -6.74
C ALA A 111 11.69 -3.30 -7.56
N GLY A 112 10.47 -3.82 -7.37
CA GLY A 112 10.00 -5.01 -8.09
C GLY A 112 10.97 -6.19 -7.93
N ASN A 113 11.68 -6.55 -9.01
CA ASN A 113 12.69 -7.62 -9.02
C ASN A 113 14.11 -7.16 -8.61
N SER A 114 14.28 -5.91 -8.18
CA SER A 114 15.54 -5.26 -7.78
C SER A 114 15.54 -4.95 -6.27
N GLU A 115 16.54 -4.21 -5.77
CA GLU A 115 16.65 -3.84 -4.33
C GLU A 115 16.85 -2.31 -4.15
N PRO A 116 15.94 -1.57 -3.47
CA PRO A 116 16.06 -0.12 -3.32
C PRO A 116 17.35 0.35 -2.66
N LEU A 117 17.90 -0.41 -1.71
CA LEU A 117 19.16 -0.06 -1.02
C LEU A 117 20.39 -0.08 -1.95
N MET A 118 20.27 -0.55 -3.19
CA MET A 118 21.30 -0.42 -4.21
C MET A 118 21.35 0.98 -4.85
N ASN A 119 20.35 1.84 -4.61
CA ASN A 119 20.33 3.20 -5.14
C ASN A 119 21.34 4.08 -4.36
N PRO A 120 22.43 4.57 -5.00
CA PRO A 120 23.42 5.41 -4.34
C PRO A 120 22.88 6.77 -3.88
N GLU A 121 21.78 7.23 -4.48
CA GLU A 121 21.11 8.50 -4.17
C GLU A 121 19.92 8.33 -3.21
N LEU A 122 19.68 7.13 -2.67
CA LEU A 122 18.52 6.87 -1.80
C LEU A 122 18.42 7.85 -0.64
N ALA A 123 19.51 8.13 0.08
CA ALA A 123 19.50 9.10 1.18
C ALA A 123 19.13 10.52 0.72
N GLY A 124 19.47 10.91 -0.52
CA GLY A 124 19.03 12.16 -1.14
C GLY A 124 17.52 12.14 -1.43
N ASN A 125 17.03 11.02 -1.94
CA ASN A 125 15.61 10.82 -2.19
C ASN A 125 14.76 10.90 -0.90
N LEU A 126 15.20 10.24 0.19
CA LEU A 126 14.51 10.31 1.50
C LEU A 126 14.45 11.75 2.04
N ARG A 127 15.55 12.49 1.91
CA ARG A 127 15.58 13.90 2.30
C ARG A 127 14.60 14.74 1.47
N LEU A 128 14.57 14.53 0.16
CA LEU A 128 13.73 15.28 -0.76
C LEU A 128 12.23 15.05 -0.50
N THR A 129 11.80 13.82 -0.15
CA THR A 129 10.39 13.59 0.21
C THR A 129 9.96 14.46 1.39
N ARG A 130 10.83 14.60 2.40
CA ARG A 130 10.58 15.47 3.57
C ARG A 130 10.51 16.94 3.17
N GLU A 131 11.41 17.41 2.30
CA GLU A 131 11.41 18.80 1.81
C GLU A 131 10.08 19.15 1.12
N HIS A 132 9.45 18.17 0.45
CA HIS A 132 8.12 18.30 -0.13
C HIS A 132 6.98 18.04 0.88
N LYS A 133 7.23 17.89 2.18
CA LYS A 133 6.24 17.52 3.21
C LYS A 133 5.51 16.21 2.90
N ALA A 134 6.25 15.20 2.46
CA ALA A 134 5.79 13.83 2.33
C ALA A 134 6.63 12.91 3.22
N ASN A 135 5.98 11.87 3.74
CA ASN A 135 6.65 10.78 4.42
C ASN A 135 7.19 9.78 3.40
N TRP A 136 7.99 8.82 3.87
CA TRP A 136 8.48 7.75 3.04
C TRP A 136 8.35 6.37 3.69
N ASP A 137 8.12 5.39 2.83
CA ASP A 137 8.19 3.96 3.12
C ASP A 137 9.26 3.33 2.21
N ILE A 138 9.90 2.24 2.64
CA ILE A 138 10.81 1.45 1.81
C ILE A 138 10.39 -0.02 1.88
N VAL A 139 10.45 -0.72 0.73
CA VAL A 139 10.34 -2.19 0.65
C VAL A 139 11.69 -2.77 0.27
N THR A 140 12.36 -3.45 1.20
CA THR A 140 13.74 -3.94 1.04
C THR A 140 13.88 -5.39 1.49
N ASN A 141 14.88 -6.10 0.97
CA ASN A 141 15.32 -7.38 1.50
C ASN A 141 16.21 -7.26 2.75
N GLY A 142 16.67 -6.04 3.11
CA GLY A 142 17.41 -5.74 4.33
C GLY A 142 18.90 -6.13 4.35
N HIS A 143 19.42 -6.86 3.36
CA HIS A 143 20.82 -7.35 3.35
C HIS A 143 21.88 -6.25 3.20
N LEU A 144 21.50 -5.12 2.62
CA LEU A 144 22.37 -3.97 2.36
C LEU A 144 22.21 -2.85 3.40
N LEU A 145 21.36 -3.04 4.41
CA LEU A 145 21.33 -2.14 5.56
C LEU A 145 22.70 -2.13 6.23
N ASN A 146 23.17 -0.92 6.53
CA ASN A 146 24.42 -0.65 7.22
C ASN A 146 24.20 0.55 8.16
N ASP A 147 25.15 0.78 9.06
CA ASP A 147 25.02 1.80 10.12
C ASP A 147 24.74 3.19 9.55
N ARG A 148 25.37 3.57 8.42
CA ARG A 148 25.13 4.87 7.77
C ARG A 148 23.70 5.02 7.29
N MET A 149 23.15 4.02 6.60
CA MET A 149 21.80 4.08 6.09
C MET A 149 20.77 3.97 7.22
N ILE A 150 21.02 3.12 8.22
CA ILE A 150 20.21 3.03 9.43
C ILE A 150 20.14 4.40 10.10
N ASP A 151 21.28 5.06 10.29
CA ASP A 151 21.39 6.40 10.89
C ASP A 151 20.54 7.44 10.15
N VAL A 152 20.63 7.46 8.81
CA VAL A 152 19.80 8.31 7.95
C VAL A 152 18.30 8.02 8.19
N MET A 153 17.92 6.74 8.15
CA MET A 153 16.52 6.34 8.28
C MET A 153 15.91 6.67 9.64
N VAL A 154 16.63 6.41 10.74
CA VAL A 154 16.11 6.63 12.11
C VAL A 154 16.18 8.09 12.55
N SER A 155 17.01 8.91 11.89
CA SER A 155 17.11 10.35 12.16
C SER A 155 16.11 11.18 11.35
N ASP A 156 15.46 10.60 10.34
CA ASP A 156 14.57 11.34 9.45
C ASP A 156 13.13 11.37 10.00
N PRO A 157 12.58 12.55 10.34
CA PRO A 157 11.19 12.64 10.79
C PRO A 157 10.17 12.32 9.69
N GLY A 158 10.57 12.28 8.42
CA GLY A 158 9.74 11.81 7.31
C GLY A 158 9.63 10.28 7.22
N ALA A 159 10.39 9.54 8.02
CA ALA A 159 10.33 8.09 8.03
C ALA A 159 8.96 7.58 8.52
N SER A 160 8.29 6.76 7.71
CA SER A 160 7.06 6.08 8.10
C SER A 160 7.31 4.60 8.33
N ARG A 161 7.76 3.85 7.32
CA ARG A 161 7.90 2.38 7.44
C ARG A 161 9.09 1.81 6.70
N LEU A 162 9.71 0.81 7.32
CA LEU A 162 10.65 -0.09 6.70
C LEU A 162 10.02 -1.48 6.58
N ASN A 163 9.64 -1.86 5.37
CA ASN A 163 9.01 -3.14 5.08
C ASN A 163 10.08 -4.13 4.59
N ILE A 164 10.29 -5.20 5.36
CA ILE A 164 11.34 -6.19 5.13
C ILE A 164 10.76 -7.42 4.46
N SER A 165 11.13 -7.68 3.22
CA SER A 165 10.77 -8.91 2.54
C SER A 165 11.69 -10.06 3.00
N LEU A 166 11.18 -10.92 3.89
CA LEU A 166 11.96 -11.96 4.57
C LEU A 166 11.54 -13.38 4.18
N ASP A 167 10.23 -13.66 4.07
CA ASP A 167 9.60 -14.92 3.63
C ASP A 167 9.92 -16.22 4.38
N ALA A 168 10.89 -16.25 5.28
CA ALA A 168 11.17 -17.41 6.11
C ALA A 168 11.93 -17.01 7.38
N CYS A 169 11.70 -17.73 8.47
CA CYS A 169 12.40 -17.56 9.76
C CYS A 169 13.36 -18.71 10.08
N ARG A 170 13.35 -19.80 9.30
CA ARG A 170 14.31 -20.90 9.43
C ARG A 170 15.46 -20.75 8.43
N PRO A 171 16.74 -20.92 8.84
CA PRO A 171 17.90 -20.72 7.94
C PRO A 171 17.85 -21.55 6.64
N ALA A 172 17.46 -22.82 6.73
CA ALA A 172 17.40 -23.71 5.57
C ALA A 172 16.35 -23.25 4.54
N THR A 173 15.16 -22.86 5.00
CA THR A 173 14.07 -22.37 4.15
C THR A 173 14.42 -21.01 3.56
N TYR A 174 14.99 -20.11 4.35
CA TYR A 174 15.44 -18.80 3.88
C TYR A 174 16.53 -18.95 2.79
N GLN A 175 17.53 -19.82 3.01
CA GLN A 175 18.55 -20.12 2.00
C GLN A 175 17.95 -20.73 0.73
N ALA A 176 16.94 -21.61 0.85
CA ALA A 176 16.26 -22.19 -0.31
C ALA A 176 15.47 -21.16 -1.12
N ILE A 177 14.80 -20.22 -0.44
CA ILE A 177 13.96 -19.19 -1.06
C ILE A 177 14.80 -18.03 -1.58
N ARG A 178 15.55 -17.36 -0.71
CA ARG A 178 16.25 -16.09 -0.94
C ARG A 178 17.69 -16.26 -1.44
N ARG A 179 18.24 -17.49 -1.37
CA ARG A 179 19.63 -17.82 -1.76
C ARG A 179 20.67 -16.98 -1.00
N ALA A 180 20.39 -16.70 0.27
CA ALA A 180 21.24 -15.87 1.12
C ALA A 180 21.16 -16.29 2.59
N SER A 181 22.07 -15.75 3.41
CA SER A 181 22.13 -16.00 4.85
C SER A 181 21.02 -15.26 5.60
N LEU A 182 20.24 -16.01 6.39
CA LEU A 182 19.26 -15.44 7.30
C LEU A 182 19.95 -14.63 8.42
N ASP A 183 21.03 -15.15 9.00
CA ASP A 183 21.75 -14.51 10.10
C ASP A 183 22.23 -13.11 9.74
N ARG A 184 22.70 -12.92 8.50
CA ARG A 184 23.12 -11.61 8.00
C ARG A 184 21.99 -10.59 8.07
N VAL A 185 20.81 -10.91 7.51
CA VAL A 185 19.69 -9.96 7.53
C VAL A 185 19.17 -9.76 8.95
N LEU A 186 19.09 -10.81 9.77
CA LEU A 186 18.67 -10.67 11.17
C LEU A 186 19.61 -9.79 11.98
N GLY A 187 20.93 -9.88 11.75
CA GLY A 187 21.91 -8.96 12.35
C GLY A 187 21.64 -7.51 11.98
N ASN A 188 21.39 -7.23 10.69
CA ASN A 188 21.03 -5.89 10.24
C ASN A 188 19.72 -5.37 10.86
N LEU A 189 18.70 -6.22 11.00
CA LEU A 189 17.43 -5.83 11.60
C LEU A 189 17.55 -5.57 13.11
N ARG A 190 18.39 -6.34 13.81
CA ARG A 190 18.74 -6.08 15.23
C ARG A 190 19.46 -4.74 15.38
N ASN A 191 20.43 -4.44 14.51
CA ASN A 191 21.11 -3.14 14.51
C ASN A 191 20.12 -1.99 14.27
N PHE A 192 19.18 -2.15 13.33
CA PHE A 192 18.14 -1.16 13.09
C PHE A 192 17.22 -0.96 14.30
N ARG A 193 16.75 -2.05 14.93
CA ARG A 193 15.95 -2.01 16.18
C ARG A 193 16.72 -1.29 17.30
N ASP A 194 17.98 -1.65 17.51
CA ASP A 194 18.80 -1.12 18.60
C ASP A 194 19.13 0.38 18.36
N ALA A 195 19.35 0.79 17.11
CA ALA A 195 19.48 2.20 16.75
C ALA A 195 18.20 2.99 17.08
N LYS A 196 17.02 2.47 16.76
CA LYS A 196 15.74 3.11 17.14
C LYS A 196 15.59 3.24 18.66
N ARG A 197 15.87 2.16 19.41
CA ARG A 197 15.83 2.15 20.87
C ARG A 197 16.78 3.19 21.47
N SER A 198 18.02 3.22 21.02
CA SER A 198 19.04 4.15 21.53
C SER A 198 18.66 5.63 21.36
N ARG A 199 17.89 5.94 20.31
CA ARG A 199 17.41 7.29 19.99
C ARG A 199 16.02 7.60 20.55
N GLY A 200 15.34 6.62 21.14
CA GLY A 200 13.97 6.77 21.64
C GLY A 200 12.94 7.07 20.55
N VAL A 201 13.19 6.67 19.30
CA VAL A 201 12.30 6.95 18.16
C VAL A 201 11.40 5.76 17.84
N LYS A 202 10.14 6.05 17.50
CA LYS A 202 9.16 5.03 17.08
C LYS A 202 9.26 4.69 15.59
N TYR A 203 9.70 5.63 14.77
CA TYR A 203 9.75 5.51 13.32
C TYR A 203 11.19 5.42 12.79
N PRO A 204 11.42 4.73 11.65
CA PRO A 204 10.42 4.02 10.84
C PRO A 204 9.85 2.79 11.55
N ALA A 205 8.54 2.54 11.43
CA ALA A 205 7.94 1.30 11.91
C ALA A 205 8.48 0.13 11.08
N MET A 206 8.80 -1.00 11.71
CA MET A 206 9.28 -2.17 10.98
C MET A 206 8.11 -3.11 10.67
N SER A 207 8.12 -3.71 9.49
CA SER A 207 7.14 -4.73 9.08
C SER A 207 7.87 -5.90 8.44
N LEU A 208 7.51 -7.12 8.81
CA LEU A 208 8.04 -8.31 8.13
C LEU A 208 7.02 -8.78 7.11
N LEU A 209 7.46 -8.93 5.86
CA LEU A 209 6.63 -9.38 4.75
C LEU A 209 6.99 -10.83 4.43
N MET A 210 5.95 -11.64 4.25
CA MET A 210 6.04 -13.02 3.78
C MET A 210 5.17 -13.19 2.55
N VAL A 211 5.78 -13.55 1.43
CA VAL A 211 5.07 -14.20 0.33
C VAL A 211 4.82 -15.65 0.76
N GLY A 212 3.54 -15.96 1.00
CA GLY A 212 3.11 -17.31 1.36
C GLY A 212 3.28 -18.26 0.18
N MET A 213 4.07 -19.29 0.41
CA MET A 213 4.37 -20.38 -0.51
C MET A 213 3.99 -21.71 0.13
N GLU A 214 3.77 -22.72 -0.70
CA GLU A 214 3.42 -24.07 -0.27
C GLU A 214 4.39 -24.63 0.79
N ASP A 215 5.68 -24.32 0.71
CA ASP A 215 6.72 -24.89 1.58
C ASP A 215 7.22 -23.93 2.68
N ASN A 216 6.60 -22.76 2.88
CA ASN A 216 6.97 -21.84 3.96
C ASN A 216 5.81 -21.46 4.90
N ILE A 217 4.56 -21.72 4.53
CA ILE A 217 3.41 -21.20 5.28
C ILE A 217 3.32 -21.76 6.71
N GLU A 218 3.77 -22.99 6.93
CA GLU A 218 3.82 -23.60 8.25
C GLU A 218 4.76 -22.85 9.22
N GLN A 219 5.67 -22.02 8.71
CA GLN A 219 6.54 -21.17 9.54
C GLN A 219 5.86 -19.87 9.98
N LEU A 220 4.66 -19.54 9.50
CA LEU A 220 4.01 -18.27 9.81
C LEU A 220 3.90 -18.00 11.32
N PRO A 221 3.58 -18.97 12.20
CA PRO A 221 3.59 -18.73 13.65
C PRO A 221 4.96 -18.31 14.18
N GLU A 222 6.02 -19.07 13.87
CA GLU A 222 7.41 -18.73 14.22
C GLU A 222 7.86 -17.40 13.60
N PHE A 223 7.35 -17.06 12.42
CA PHE A 223 7.63 -15.81 11.74
C PHE A 223 7.01 -14.61 12.49
N VAL A 224 5.84 -14.78 13.11
CA VAL A 224 5.23 -13.79 14.01
C VAL A 224 6.01 -13.68 15.32
N GLU A 225 6.53 -14.78 15.87
CA GLU A 225 7.42 -14.74 17.05
C GLU A 225 8.70 -13.96 16.74
N LEU A 226 9.31 -14.21 15.59
CA LEU A 226 10.47 -13.46 15.11
C LEU A 226 10.16 -11.96 14.94
N ALA A 227 8.98 -11.61 14.43
CA ALA A 227 8.54 -10.22 14.33
C ALA A 227 8.47 -9.55 15.71
N ALA A 228 7.95 -10.26 16.72
CA ALA A 228 7.91 -9.76 18.09
C ALA A 228 9.32 -9.56 18.68
N GLU A 229 10.23 -10.51 18.46
CA GLU A 229 11.63 -10.42 18.91
C GLU A 229 12.36 -9.20 18.32
N LEU A 230 12.06 -8.90 17.05
CA LEU A 230 12.62 -7.76 16.34
C LEU A 230 11.89 -6.44 16.64
N GLU A 231 10.82 -6.44 17.43
CA GLU A 231 9.93 -5.29 17.65
C GLU A 231 9.33 -4.74 16.35
N ALA A 232 9.02 -5.62 15.40
CA ALA A 232 8.24 -5.27 14.24
C ALA A 232 6.77 -5.04 14.63
N GLU A 233 6.15 -3.99 14.07
CA GLU A 233 4.76 -3.64 14.34
C GLU A 233 3.79 -4.66 13.74
N ARG A 234 4.15 -5.20 12.56
CA ARG A 234 3.28 -6.11 11.81
C ARG A 234 4.02 -7.17 11.02
N VAL A 235 3.33 -8.28 10.80
CA VAL A 235 3.59 -9.26 9.77
C VAL A 235 2.53 -9.12 8.69
N LEU A 236 2.93 -9.09 7.42
CA LEU A 236 2.03 -9.12 6.28
C LEU A 236 2.26 -10.39 5.48
N LEU A 237 1.21 -11.21 5.37
CA LEU A 237 1.17 -12.36 4.48
C LEU A 237 0.55 -11.95 3.14
N SER A 238 1.20 -12.32 2.04
CA SER A 238 0.69 -12.13 0.67
C SER A 238 0.61 -13.44 -0.07
N HIS A 239 -0.34 -13.55 -1.00
CA HIS A 239 -0.32 -14.60 -2.02
C HIS A 239 0.93 -14.52 -2.88
N MET A 240 1.39 -15.70 -3.30
CA MET A 240 2.35 -15.83 -4.37
C MET A 240 1.67 -15.45 -5.68
N LEU A 241 2.09 -14.32 -6.25
CA LEU A 241 1.63 -13.90 -7.57
C LEU A 241 2.55 -14.53 -8.63
N ARG A 242 1.95 -15.06 -9.70
CA ARG A 242 2.57 -15.79 -10.83
C ARG A 242 2.78 -17.29 -10.55
N ASP A 243 2.87 -18.06 -11.63
CA ASP A 243 3.05 -19.52 -11.62
C ASP A 243 4.50 -19.94 -11.31
N TYR A 244 5.12 -19.34 -10.29
CA TYR A 244 6.43 -19.76 -9.80
C TYR A 244 6.31 -20.98 -8.88
N MET A 245 7.36 -21.78 -8.81
CA MET A 245 7.45 -22.90 -7.86
C MET A 245 7.89 -22.42 -6.47
N PRO A 246 7.39 -23.04 -5.39
CA PRO A 246 6.50 -24.22 -5.34
C PRO A 246 5.02 -23.90 -5.62
N GLY A 247 4.65 -22.62 -5.55
CA GLY A 247 3.28 -22.16 -5.73
C GLY A 247 2.75 -21.51 -4.46
N ASP A 248 1.54 -21.00 -4.56
CA ASP A 248 0.87 -20.29 -3.47
C ASP A 248 0.65 -21.17 -2.23
N PHE A 249 0.70 -20.56 -1.05
CA PHE A 249 0.53 -21.25 0.24
C PHE A 249 -0.76 -22.05 0.34
N MET A 250 -1.81 -21.67 -0.38
CA MET A 250 -3.10 -22.36 -0.37
C MET A 250 -3.01 -23.81 -0.87
N ARG A 251 -1.91 -24.21 -1.54
CA ARG A 251 -1.64 -25.59 -1.93
C ARG A 251 -1.24 -26.49 -0.76
N ASN A 252 -0.70 -25.92 0.32
CA ASN A 252 -0.31 -26.68 1.50
C ASN A 252 -1.52 -26.96 2.38
N VAL A 253 -1.88 -28.22 2.57
CA VAL A 253 -3.05 -28.64 3.38
C VAL A 253 -3.07 -28.09 4.81
N ASN A 254 -1.91 -27.73 5.37
CA ASN A 254 -1.75 -27.20 6.72
C ASN A 254 -1.90 -25.68 6.82
N TRP A 255 -2.06 -24.96 5.70
CA TRP A 255 -2.17 -23.51 5.72
C TRP A 255 -3.26 -22.98 6.68
N PRO A 256 -4.47 -23.58 6.81
CA PRO A 256 -5.49 -23.04 7.71
C PRO A 256 -5.05 -23.10 9.17
N GLN A 257 -4.38 -24.18 9.55
CA GLN A 257 -3.87 -24.38 10.90
C GLN A 257 -2.72 -23.41 11.18
N ALA A 258 -1.80 -23.24 10.24
CA ALA A 258 -0.70 -22.28 10.36
C ALA A 258 -1.20 -20.83 10.54
N ILE A 259 -2.28 -20.43 9.86
CA ILE A 259 -2.93 -19.13 10.04
C ILE A 259 -3.51 -19.00 11.45
N LYS A 260 -4.24 -20.02 11.92
CA LYS A 260 -4.85 -20.03 13.26
C LYS A 260 -3.80 -19.90 14.36
N ASP A 261 -2.71 -20.65 14.24
CA ASP A 261 -1.62 -20.63 15.21
C ASP A 261 -0.89 -19.27 15.18
N ALA A 262 -0.67 -18.70 13.99
CA ALA A 262 -0.08 -17.38 13.83
C ALA A 262 -0.96 -16.28 14.43
N GLN A 263 -2.29 -16.36 14.31
CA GLN A 263 -3.23 -15.44 14.95
C GLN A 263 -3.15 -15.51 16.49
N GLN A 264 -2.99 -16.70 17.05
CA GLN A 264 -2.78 -16.86 18.51
C GLN A 264 -1.44 -16.26 18.97
N VAL A 265 -0.37 -16.46 18.21
CA VAL A 265 0.94 -15.82 18.49
C VAL A 265 0.82 -14.29 18.39
N ALA A 266 0.19 -13.78 17.33
CA ALA A 266 -0.04 -12.35 17.11
C ALA A 266 -0.81 -11.70 18.27
N SER A 267 -1.87 -12.37 18.73
CA SER A 267 -2.71 -11.90 19.84
C SER A 267 -1.94 -11.83 21.17
N ARG A 268 -1.04 -12.79 21.42
CA ARG A 268 -0.21 -12.83 22.64
C ARG A 268 0.97 -11.86 22.61
N SER A 269 1.56 -11.66 21.44
CA SER A 269 2.75 -10.81 21.26
C SER A 269 2.43 -9.34 21.01
N GLY A 270 1.21 -9.02 20.58
CA GLY A 270 0.81 -7.67 20.16
C GLY A 270 1.25 -7.30 18.74
N VAL A 271 1.90 -8.21 18.00
CA VAL A 271 2.22 -8.02 16.58
C VAL A 271 0.94 -8.06 15.76
N ARG A 272 0.73 -7.07 14.89
CA ARG A 272 -0.41 -7.10 13.96
C ARG A 272 -0.15 -8.09 12.83
N LEU A 273 -0.99 -9.11 12.70
CA LEU A 273 -0.96 -10.02 11.56
C LEU A 273 -1.96 -9.55 10.50
N GLU A 274 -1.46 -9.12 9.35
CA GLU A 274 -2.24 -8.74 8.17
C GLU A 274 -2.27 -9.92 7.19
N LEU A 275 -3.47 -10.38 6.86
CA LEU A 275 -3.71 -11.55 6.01
C LEU A 275 -4.41 -11.13 4.70
N PRO A 276 -4.29 -11.92 3.62
CA PRO A 276 -5.10 -11.71 2.42
C PRO A 276 -6.60 -11.69 2.73
N ALA A 277 -7.35 -10.83 2.03
CA ALA A 277 -8.75 -10.57 2.36
C ALA A 277 -9.65 -11.81 2.24
N ASP A 278 -9.33 -12.71 1.31
CA ASP A 278 -10.01 -14.00 1.12
C ASP A 278 -9.71 -15.00 2.25
N VAL A 279 -8.55 -14.89 2.90
CA VAL A 279 -8.16 -15.72 4.06
C VAL A 279 -8.88 -15.28 5.34
N VAL A 280 -8.95 -13.97 5.61
CA VAL A 280 -9.61 -13.42 6.81
C VAL A 280 -11.05 -13.91 6.94
N ILE A 281 -11.75 -14.01 5.81
CA ILE A 281 -13.17 -14.41 5.77
C ILE A 281 -13.32 -15.93 5.84
N ALA A 282 -12.38 -16.71 5.27
CA ALA A 282 -12.39 -18.17 5.39
C ALA A 282 -12.24 -18.63 6.86
N GLY A 283 -11.45 -17.92 7.67
CA GLY A 283 -11.32 -18.18 9.10
C GLY A 283 -12.65 -18.07 9.87
N GLN A 284 -13.49 -17.10 9.53
CA GLN A 284 -14.82 -16.93 10.14
C GLN A 284 -15.81 -18.04 9.75
N SER A 285 -15.61 -18.69 8.59
CA SER A 285 -16.42 -19.85 8.17
C SER A 285 -16.00 -21.15 8.87
N LEU A 286 -14.76 -21.27 9.32
CA LEU A 286 -14.25 -22.46 10.00
C LEU A 286 -14.73 -22.55 11.46
N ASP A 287 -15.00 -21.42 12.10
CA ASP A 287 -15.58 -21.37 13.45
C ASP A 287 -17.04 -21.85 13.51
N ARG A 288 -17.78 -21.87 12.39
CA ARG A 288 -19.20 -22.26 12.35
C ARG A 288 -19.48 -23.76 12.24
N LYS A 289 -18.46 -24.62 12.09
CA LYS A 289 -18.65 -26.09 11.99
C LYS A 289 -18.27 -26.88 13.25
N GLY A 290 -17.92 -26.19 14.34
CA GLY A 290 -17.49 -26.81 15.61
C GLY A 290 -18.57 -27.00 16.68
N GLU A 291 -19.75 -26.38 16.58
CA GLU A 291 -20.80 -26.51 17.60
C GLU A 291 -21.89 -27.49 17.16
N ARG A 292 -21.63 -28.79 17.38
CA ARG A 292 -22.73 -29.74 17.53
C ARG A 292 -23.43 -29.44 18.85
N ARG A 293 -24.72 -29.17 18.73
CA ARG A 293 -25.67 -28.98 19.82
C ARG A 293 -25.67 -30.19 20.74
N ASP A 294 -25.27 -30.00 21.99
CA ASP A 294 -25.83 -30.72 23.12
C ASP A 294 -26.43 -29.67 24.06
N GLY A 295 -27.75 -29.80 24.29
CA GLY A 295 -28.53 -28.80 25.01
C GLY A 295 -28.37 -28.90 26.52
N ALA A 296 -28.39 -27.75 27.19
CA ALA A 296 -29.12 -27.56 28.45
C ALA A 296 -29.15 -26.07 28.83
N THR A 297 -30.38 -25.61 29.05
CA THR A 297 -30.87 -24.43 29.77
C THR A 297 -29.94 -23.71 30.74
N GLY A 298 -29.91 -22.37 30.67
CA GLY A 298 -29.45 -21.51 31.77
C GLY A 298 -29.42 -20.03 31.40
N ALA A 299 -30.38 -19.26 31.91
CA ALA A 299 -30.54 -17.82 31.67
C ALA A 299 -29.53 -16.96 32.47
N GLY A 300 -29.06 -15.85 31.87
CA GLY A 300 -28.25 -14.80 32.51
C GLY A 300 -28.02 -13.62 31.56
N PRO A 301 -27.86 -12.38 32.05
CA PRO A 301 -28.62 -11.22 31.55
C PRO A 301 -28.03 -10.50 30.34
N LYS A 302 -28.95 -10.03 29.49
CA LYS A 302 -28.74 -9.14 28.35
C LYS A 302 -28.26 -7.77 28.84
N THR A 303 -27.17 -7.26 28.27
CA THR A 303 -26.83 -5.85 28.30
C THR A 303 -26.94 -5.27 26.89
N ASN A 304 -27.73 -4.20 26.78
CA ASN A 304 -28.07 -3.52 25.55
C ASN A 304 -26.88 -2.68 25.04
N LEU A 305 -26.39 -2.98 23.85
CA LEU A 305 -25.79 -1.99 22.96
C LEU A 305 -26.67 -1.96 21.71
N ALA A 306 -27.63 -1.03 21.71
CA ALA A 306 -28.50 -0.80 20.57
C ALA A 306 -27.67 -0.17 19.44
N GLU A 307 -27.38 -0.96 18.43
CA GLU A 307 -27.03 -0.51 17.09
C GLU A 307 -28.22 0.28 16.52
N SER A 308 -28.07 1.60 16.42
CA SER A 308 -28.91 2.42 15.54
C SER A 308 -28.26 2.45 14.17
N SER A 309 -28.47 1.41 13.38
CA SER A 309 -28.24 1.43 11.93
C SER A 309 -29.60 1.60 11.24
N SER A 310 -29.93 2.81 10.82
CA SER A 310 -30.96 3.02 9.81
C SER A 310 -30.49 2.36 8.52
N LYS A 311 -31.04 1.18 8.22
CA LYS A 311 -30.86 0.48 6.96
C LYS A 311 -31.51 1.30 5.86
N VAL A 312 -30.69 1.98 5.06
CA VAL A 312 -31.08 2.43 3.73
C VAL A 312 -30.91 1.22 2.81
N GLU A 313 -32.03 0.67 2.32
CA GLU A 313 -32.00 -0.37 1.30
C GLU A 313 -31.61 0.25 -0.04
N ILE A 314 -30.47 -0.18 -0.58
CA ILE A 314 -29.95 0.26 -1.89
C ILE A 314 -30.47 -0.72 -2.96
N PRO A 315 -31.09 -0.24 -4.06
CA PRO A 315 -31.58 -1.06 -5.17
C PRO A 315 -30.54 -2.01 -5.76
N GLU A 316 -30.98 -3.19 -6.22
CA GLU A 316 -30.12 -4.31 -6.67
C GLU A 316 -29.28 -4.01 -7.93
N ASP A 317 -29.66 -3.01 -8.72
CA ASP A 317 -28.99 -2.59 -9.95
C ASP A 317 -27.85 -1.57 -9.74
N GLN A 318 -27.70 -1.05 -8.51
CA GLN A 318 -26.62 -0.13 -8.11
C GLN A 318 -25.61 -0.74 -7.14
N LYS A 319 -25.60 -2.07 -6.96
CA LYS A 319 -24.62 -2.82 -6.16
C LYS A 319 -23.22 -2.92 -6.81
N PHE A 320 -22.82 -1.97 -7.66
CA PHE A 320 -21.41 -1.82 -7.94
C PHE A 320 -20.79 -1.28 -6.65
N LEU A 321 -20.07 -2.15 -5.92
CA LEU A 321 -19.15 -1.75 -4.86
C LEU A 321 -18.41 -0.52 -5.37
N SER A 322 -18.77 0.66 -4.86
CA SER A 322 -18.10 1.89 -5.23
C SER A 322 -16.62 1.60 -5.05
N CYS A 323 -15.81 1.86 -6.08
CA CYS A 323 -14.38 1.52 -6.08
C CYS A 323 -13.59 2.26 -4.98
N LYS A 324 -14.25 2.91 -4.02
CA LYS A 324 -13.71 3.55 -2.81
C LYS A 324 -12.68 2.67 -2.09
N GLY A 325 -12.81 1.34 -2.15
CA GLY A 325 -11.83 0.39 -1.59
C GLY A 325 -10.62 0.07 -2.48
N CYS A 326 -10.58 0.54 -3.74
CA CYS A 326 -9.46 0.28 -4.64
C CYS A 326 -8.22 1.07 -4.21
N PRO A 327 -7.08 0.40 -3.91
CA PRO A 327 -5.86 1.07 -3.45
C PRO A 327 -5.31 2.11 -4.43
N TRP A 328 -5.57 1.93 -5.74
CA TRP A 328 -5.17 2.87 -6.78
C TRP A 328 -5.93 4.20 -6.71
N LEU A 329 -7.07 4.24 -6.02
CA LEU A 329 -7.71 5.53 -5.72
C LEU A 329 -6.87 6.39 -4.75
N GLN A 330 -5.79 5.89 -4.16
CA GLN A 330 -4.92 6.70 -3.32
C GLN A 330 -3.45 6.67 -3.74
N ASP A 331 -3.08 5.78 -4.67
CA ASP A 331 -1.69 5.51 -5.03
C ASP A 331 -1.50 5.49 -6.55
N VAL A 332 -0.27 5.71 -7.02
CA VAL A 332 0.15 5.52 -8.39
C VAL A 332 1.52 4.83 -8.38
N HIS A 333 1.66 3.76 -9.16
CA HIS A 333 2.96 3.12 -9.33
C HIS A 333 3.74 3.79 -10.45
N VAL A 334 4.98 4.18 -10.20
CA VAL A 334 5.81 4.97 -11.13
C VAL A 334 7.13 4.25 -11.39
N GLN A 335 7.42 3.98 -12.67
CA GLN A 335 8.69 3.41 -13.14
C GLN A 335 9.80 4.47 -13.19
N LEU A 336 11.07 4.07 -13.33
CA LEU A 336 12.19 5.02 -13.37
C LEU A 336 12.09 6.05 -14.53
N ASN A 337 11.52 5.62 -15.66
CA ASN A 337 11.29 6.45 -16.83
C ASN A 337 10.01 7.32 -16.73
N GLY A 338 9.32 7.27 -15.60
CA GLY A 338 8.13 8.07 -15.31
C GLY A 338 6.82 7.46 -15.81
N VAL A 339 6.84 6.34 -16.55
CA VAL A 339 5.63 5.62 -16.93
C VAL A 339 4.88 5.20 -15.67
N MET A 340 3.59 5.53 -15.64
CA MET A 340 2.70 5.25 -14.53
C MET A 340 1.88 4.01 -14.82
N ASN A 341 1.59 3.25 -13.76
CA ASN A 341 0.75 2.06 -13.78
C ASN A 341 -0.23 2.08 -12.60
N PRO A 342 -1.38 1.39 -12.70
CA PRO A 342 -2.29 1.25 -11.57
C PRO A 342 -1.68 0.58 -10.33
N CYS A 343 -0.80 -0.40 -10.53
CA CYS A 343 0.03 -0.96 -9.48
C CYS A 343 1.23 -1.70 -10.09
N CYS A 344 2.15 -2.21 -9.26
CA CYS A 344 3.32 -2.97 -9.71
C CYS A 344 3.00 -4.30 -10.42
N ASN A 345 1.77 -4.81 -10.29
CA ASN A 345 1.33 -6.06 -10.92
C ASN A 345 0.48 -5.84 -12.17
N VAL A 346 0.20 -4.59 -12.53
CA VAL A 346 -0.66 -4.23 -13.67
C VAL A 346 0.17 -3.40 -14.63
N GLY A 347 0.61 -4.00 -15.73
CA GLY A 347 1.43 -3.34 -16.75
C GLY A 347 0.56 -2.59 -17.77
N VAL A 348 -0.07 -1.49 -17.34
CA VAL A 348 -0.90 -0.63 -18.19
C VAL A 348 -0.36 0.79 -18.14
N ASP A 349 0.08 1.30 -19.29
CA ASP A 349 0.53 2.69 -19.44
C ASP A 349 -0.66 3.65 -19.28
N ILE A 350 -0.70 4.30 -18.11
CA ILE A 350 -1.69 5.33 -17.78
C ILE A 350 -1.09 6.74 -17.89
N GLY A 351 -0.02 6.91 -18.66
CA GLY A 351 0.68 8.17 -18.91
C GLY A 351 2.07 8.23 -18.26
N ASN A 352 2.74 9.37 -18.45
CA ASN A 352 4.03 9.63 -17.83
C ASN A 352 3.96 10.80 -16.83
N ILE A 353 4.50 10.60 -15.62
CA ILE A 353 4.52 11.61 -14.56
C ILE A 353 5.41 12.81 -14.90
N TYR A 354 6.34 12.67 -15.84
CA TYR A 354 7.26 13.74 -16.25
C TYR A 354 6.69 14.68 -17.31
N ASP A 355 5.52 14.38 -17.89
CA ASP A 355 4.89 15.17 -18.96
C ASP A 355 4.32 16.51 -18.45
N GLY A 356 4.27 16.70 -17.13
CA GLY A 356 3.77 17.90 -16.49
C GLY A 356 2.86 17.58 -15.31
N PRO A 357 2.17 18.59 -14.76
CA PRO A 357 1.29 18.38 -13.62
C PRO A 357 0.22 17.34 -13.91
N LEU A 358 0.02 16.41 -12.97
CA LEU A 358 -0.76 15.22 -13.24
C LEU A 358 -2.25 15.50 -13.49
N PHE A 359 -2.75 16.64 -13.01
CA PHE A 359 -4.10 17.13 -13.30
C PHE A 359 -4.29 17.63 -14.75
N ARG A 360 -3.23 17.63 -15.57
CA ARG A 360 -3.31 17.85 -17.02
C ARG A 360 -3.00 16.59 -17.82
N ASN A 361 -2.66 15.49 -17.15
CA ASN A 361 -2.35 14.24 -17.81
C ASN A 361 -3.65 13.51 -18.17
N VAL A 362 -4.02 13.58 -19.46
CA VAL A 362 -5.29 13.05 -19.97
C VAL A 362 -5.38 11.53 -19.79
N LYS A 363 -4.29 10.77 -20.02
CA LYS A 363 -4.29 9.32 -19.81
C LYS A 363 -4.57 8.98 -18.34
N TYR A 364 -3.87 9.65 -17.43
CA TYR A 364 -4.05 9.46 -16.00
C TYR A 364 -5.48 9.77 -15.57
N LEU A 365 -6.00 10.94 -15.92
CA LEU A 365 -7.35 11.37 -15.52
C LEU A 365 -8.43 10.45 -16.07
N ARG A 366 -8.30 9.97 -17.31
CA ARG A 366 -9.24 9.00 -17.90
C ARG A 366 -9.27 7.70 -17.10
N SER A 367 -8.11 7.10 -16.84
CA SER A 367 -8.01 5.92 -15.99
C SER A 367 -8.61 6.19 -14.61
N ARG A 368 -8.38 7.39 -14.07
CA ARG A 368 -8.77 7.78 -12.72
C ARG A 368 -10.29 7.88 -12.58
N ILE A 369 -10.93 8.55 -13.52
CA ILE A 369 -12.38 8.64 -13.60
C ILE A 369 -12.99 7.25 -13.82
N ALA A 370 -12.41 6.42 -14.69
CA ALA A 370 -12.90 5.06 -14.92
C ALA A 370 -12.94 4.23 -13.63
N HIS A 371 -11.86 4.26 -12.82
CA HIS A 371 -11.83 3.54 -11.55
C HIS A 371 -12.83 4.12 -10.55
N THR A 372 -13.03 5.45 -10.48
CA THR A 372 -14.07 6.00 -9.59
C THR A 372 -15.48 5.49 -9.90
N ARG A 373 -15.72 5.04 -11.15
CA ARG A 373 -16.98 4.43 -11.60
C ARG A 373 -17.00 2.90 -11.47
N GLY A 374 -15.97 2.30 -10.89
CA GLY A 374 -15.87 0.84 -10.72
C GLY A 374 -15.33 0.07 -11.93
N LEU A 375 -14.84 0.77 -12.97
CA LEU A 375 -14.22 0.09 -14.11
C LEU A 375 -12.78 -0.31 -13.77
N LEU A 376 -12.42 -1.55 -14.10
CA LEU A 376 -11.08 -2.09 -13.88
C LEU A 376 -10.39 -2.42 -15.19
N TYR A 377 -9.06 -2.41 -15.19
CA TYR A 377 -8.31 -3.09 -16.24
C TYR A 377 -8.42 -4.62 -16.05
N PRO A 378 -8.57 -5.42 -17.14
CA PRO A 378 -8.62 -6.88 -17.03
C PRO A 378 -7.43 -7.48 -16.26
N GLU A 379 -6.25 -6.88 -16.39
CA GLU A 379 -5.02 -7.25 -15.69
C GLU A 379 -5.14 -7.12 -14.17
N CYS A 380 -5.96 -6.20 -13.65
CA CYS A 380 -6.19 -6.04 -12.21
C CYS A 380 -6.70 -7.35 -11.59
N MET A 381 -7.50 -8.12 -12.32
CA MET A 381 -8.07 -9.38 -11.84
C MET A 381 -7.03 -10.47 -11.54
N LYS A 382 -5.77 -10.28 -11.96
CA LYS A 382 -4.67 -11.21 -11.65
C LYS A 382 -4.02 -10.93 -10.28
N ASN A 383 -4.28 -9.77 -9.67
CA ASN A 383 -3.66 -9.39 -8.41
C ASN A 383 -4.53 -9.79 -7.20
N LEU A 384 -4.35 -11.01 -6.70
CA LEU A 384 -5.06 -11.52 -5.52
C LEU A 384 -4.72 -10.76 -4.22
N ASN A 385 -3.59 -10.06 -4.18
CA ASN A 385 -3.19 -9.23 -3.04
C ASN A 385 -3.88 -7.85 -3.05
N CYS A 386 -4.68 -7.52 -4.07
CA CYS A 386 -5.53 -6.34 -4.06
C CYS A 386 -6.84 -6.65 -3.34
N GLU A 387 -7.08 -6.00 -2.20
CA GLU A 387 -8.28 -6.19 -1.37
C GLU A 387 -9.58 -6.06 -2.18
N TYR A 388 -9.67 -5.03 -3.04
CA TYR A 388 -10.83 -4.83 -3.91
C TYR A 388 -11.05 -5.99 -4.90
N VAL A 389 -9.97 -6.51 -5.50
CA VAL A 389 -10.04 -7.63 -6.44
C VAL A 389 -10.41 -8.93 -5.71
N ALA A 390 -9.83 -9.16 -4.53
CA ALA A 390 -10.15 -10.29 -3.68
C ALA A 390 -11.64 -10.28 -3.30
N GLU A 391 -12.20 -9.11 -2.95
CA GLU A 391 -13.61 -8.94 -2.64
C GLU A 391 -14.51 -9.21 -3.86
N ILE A 392 -14.19 -8.64 -5.02
CA ILE A 392 -14.93 -8.89 -6.28
C ILE A 392 -14.98 -10.38 -6.60
N LYS A 393 -13.82 -11.06 -6.55
CA LYS A 393 -13.73 -12.50 -6.82
C LYS A 393 -14.54 -13.32 -5.83
N ARG A 394 -14.47 -12.98 -4.54
CA ARG A 394 -15.25 -13.63 -3.48
C ARG A 394 -16.76 -13.51 -3.72
N LEU A 395 -17.21 -12.31 -4.09
CA LEU A 395 -18.63 -12.05 -4.39
C LEU A 395 -19.06 -12.60 -5.74
N LYS A 396 -18.14 -13.18 -6.52
CA LYS A 396 -18.38 -13.68 -7.88
C LYS A 396 -18.97 -12.60 -8.80
N ILE A 397 -18.59 -11.35 -8.56
CA ILE A 397 -19.00 -10.21 -9.38
C ILE A 397 -18.08 -10.15 -10.59
N ILE A 398 -18.67 -9.94 -11.77
CA ILE A 398 -17.92 -9.57 -12.96
C ILE A 398 -17.87 -8.04 -13.00
N PRO A 399 -16.72 -7.41 -12.73
CA PRO A 399 -16.64 -5.95 -12.78
C PRO A 399 -16.73 -5.49 -14.25
N PRO A 400 -17.24 -4.28 -14.49
CA PRO A 400 -17.09 -3.67 -15.81
C PRO A 400 -15.60 -3.43 -16.08
N PHE A 401 -15.17 -3.71 -17.30
CA PHE A 401 -13.77 -3.51 -17.71
C PHE A 401 -13.62 -2.21 -18.49
N ILE A 402 -12.43 -1.61 -18.39
CA ILE A 402 -12.03 -0.52 -19.27
C ILE A 402 -11.81 -1.12 -20.66
N GLU A 403 -12.79 -0.96 -21.55
CA GLU A 403 -12.63 -1.32 -22.97
C GLU A 403 -11.72 -0.29 -23.64
N ASN A 404 -10.77 -0.76 -24.46
CA ASN A 404 -9.76 0.09 -25.11
C ASN A 404 -10.35 1.12 -26.11
N THR A 405 -11.66 1.15 -26.33
CA THR A 405 -12.29 1.91 -27.43
C THR A 405 -13.42 2.87 -27.04
N GLU A 406 -13.91 2.92 -25.80
CA GLU A 406 -15.05 3.80 -25.47
C GLU A 406 -14.90 4.55 -24.15
N MET A 407 -14.21 5.69 -24.17
CA MET A 407 -14.50 6.77 -23.21
C MET A 407 -14.46 8.12 -23.94
N PRO A 408 -15.51 8.94 -23.83
CA PRO A 408 -15.70 10.12 -24.67
C PRO A 408 -14.54 11.12 -24.58
N ALA A 409 -14.24 11.74 -25.72
CA ALA A 409 -13.06 12.58 -25.94
C ALA A 409 -13.03 13.91 -25.14
N ALA A 410 -14.00 14.19 -24.28
CA ALA A 410 -14.08 15.44 -23.55
C ALA A 410 -14.15 15.19 -22.04
N VAL A 411 -13.02 15.37 -21.37
CA VAL A 411 -13.02 15.91 -20.01
C VAL A 411 -12.32 17.25 -20.16
N ALA A 412 -13.11 18.24 -20.58
CA ALA A 412 -12.74 19.66 -20.62
C ALA A 412 -13.22 20.30 -19.33
#